data_AF-A0A8T1EQT4-F1
#
_entry.id   AF-A0A8T1EQT4-F1
#
_cell.length_a   1.000
_cell.length_b   1.000
_cell.length_c   1.000
_cell.angle_alpha   90.00
_cell.angle_beta   90.00
_cell.angle_gamma   90.00
#
_symmetry.space_group_name_H-M   'P 1'
#
loop_
_entity.id
_entity.type
_entity.pdbx_description
1 polymer ?
#
loop_
_entity_poly.entity_id
_entity_poly.type
_entity_poly.pdbx_seq_one_letter_code
_entity_poly.pdbx_strand_id
1 'polypeptide(L)'
;MFADGVSLPGLSEKVMYQTCFNNLQYPDKKPANAFQFPAKRMGGYKIQDAKAKRKFGMTLEHLNTLLQKQKYLCGLCYCQLTTDTASADRINNNLGHIDGNIVISCVKGNTARKDVSLKGFRYKKLLEFNSDRLVYSIDKEKKDIYSKMKANIAGGPLLSSIATLSVMKRRFAVMPCGRLTTVEAYDDIIDDIKADKVFGFLECDIHTPEHLKGYFSEMTPIFKNVLIDCTNESVIGKHMFDYNQSRTSNRSKPACKLIGSYFGEKILIYTPLLK
;
A
#
# COMPACT_ATOMS: atom_id res chain seq x y z
N MET A 1 -28.18 7.74 21.80
CA MET A 1 -27.68 8.89 21.02
C MET A 1 -26.44 8.42 20.29
N PHE A 2 -26.57 8.07 19.01
CA PHE A 2 -25.47 7.51 18.24
C PHE A 2 -24.43 8.60 17.97
N ALA A 3 -23.27 8.45 18.60
CA ALA A 3 -22.12 9.29 18.28
C ALA A 3 -21.70 8.97 16.84
N ASP A 4 -21.88 9.97 15.98
CA ASP A 4 -21.49 10.00 14.58
C ASP A 4 -20.03 9.54 14.43
N GLY A 5 -19.85 8.30 13.96
CA GLY A 5 -18.57 7.60 13.88
C GLY A 5 -17.77 7.89 12.61
N VAL A 6 -18.17 8.88 11.80
CA VAL A 6 -17.70 8.98 10.40
C VAL A 6 -16.83 10.22 10.12
N SER A 7 -16.52 11.07 11.11
CA SER A 7 -15.82 12.34 10.89
C SER A 7 -14.45 12.49 11.60
N LEU A 8 -13.64 11.43 11.67
CA LEU A 8 -12.26 11.46 12.22
C LEU A 8 -11.09 11.03 11.28
N PRO A 9 -11.10 11.25 9.94
CA PRO A 9 -9.97 10.81 9.10
C PRO A 9 -8.62 11.46 9.45
N GLY A 10 -8.60 12.73 9.89
CA GLY A 10 -7.35 13.50 9.98
C GLY A 10 -6.42 13.15 11.14
N LEU A 11 -6.95 12.66 12.28
CA LEU A 11 -6.13 12.36 13.46
C LEU A 11 -5.50 10.96 13.37
N SER A 12 -6.27 10.00 12.85
CA SER A 12 -5.84 8.61 12.69
C SER A 12 -4.79 8.46 11.57
N GLU A 13 -4.93 9.22 10.48
CA GLU A 13 -3.92 9.36 9.44
C GLU A 13 -2.60 9.91 10.02
N LYS A 14 -2.67 11.04 10.73
CA LYS A 14 -1.48 11.65 11.36
C LYS A 14 -0.78 10.70 12.31
N VAL A 15 -1.51 9.96 13.13
CA VAL A 15 -0.92 9.00 14.08
C VAL A 15 -0.29 7.79 13.36
N MET A 16 -0.91 7.25 12.30
CA MET A 16 -0.34 6.12 11.54
C MET A 16 0.90 6.52 10.74
N TYR A 17 0.86 7.66 10.05
CA TYR A 17 2.03 8.21 9.37
C TYR A 17 3.12 8.58 10.39
N GLN A 18 2.78 9.15 11.54
CA GLN A 18 3.78 9.40 12.59
C GLN A 18 4.38 8.10 13.11
N THR A 19 3.60 7.07 13.46
CA THR A 19 4.19 5.83 14.01
C THR A 19 5.00 5.02 13.01
N CYS A 20 4.59 4.95 11.73
CA CYS A 20 5.32 4.19 10.70
C CYS A 20 6.59 4.92 10.22
N PHE A 21 6.56 6.25 10.13
CA PHE A 21 7.66 7.03 9.55
C PHE A 21 8.58 7.70 10.59
N ASN A 22 8.17 7.81 11.86
CA ASN A 22 9.05 8.33 12.92
C ASN A 22 10.13 7.33 13.35
N ASN A 23 9.96 6.04 13.03
CA ASN A 23 10.87 4.96 13.43
C ASN A 23 11.69 4.38 12.26
N LEU A 24 11.83 5.12 11.15
CA LEU A 24 12.64 4.68 10.02
C LEU A 24 14.09 4.49 10.45
N GLN A 25 14.61 3.29 10.23
CA GLN A 25 16.03 3.01 10.40
C GLN A 25 16.80 3.47 9.18
N TYR A 26 17.99 4.00 9.42
CA TYR A 26 18.90 4.36 8.35
C TYR A 26 19.91 3.23 8.14
N PRO A 27 20.32 2.97 6.89
CA PRO A 27 21.41 2.04 6.61
C PRO A 27 22.67 2.44 7.38
N ASP A 28 23.45 1.44 7.80
CA ASP A 28 24.76 1.68 8.42
C ASP A 28 25.66 2.50 7.49
N LYS A 29 26.39 3.44 8.07
CA LYS A 29 27.29 4.38 7.38
C LYS A 29 28.76 4.04 7.66
N LYS A 30 29.08 2.75 7.78
CA LYS A 30 30.44 2.27 7.93
C LYS A 30 31.30 2.69 6.73
N PRO A 31 32.39 3.46 6.93
CA PRO A 31 33.25 3.93 5.85
C PRO A 31 33.77 2.79 4.96
N ALA A 32 33.94 3.06 3.66
CA ALA A 32 34.61 2.14 2.75
C ALA A 32 36.12 2.45 2.63
N ASN A 33 36.86 1.54 1.99
CA ASN A 33 38.28 1.72 1.72
C ASN A 33 38.52 2.95 0.81
N ALA A 34 39.59 3.68 1.10
CA ALA A 34 39.94 4.86 0.33
C ALA A 34 40.39 4.50 -1.10
N PHE A 35 39.93 5.28 -2.09
CA PHE A 35 40.36 5.17 -3.48
C PHE A 35 40.25 6.52 -4.20
N GLN A 36 40.87 6.62 -5.38
CA GLN A 36 40.78 7.78 -6.26
C GLN A 36 39.71 7.56 -7.33
N PHE A 37 38.96 8.61 -7.66
CA PHE A 37 37.90 8.53 -8.65
C PHE A 37 38.47 8.15 -10.03
N PRO A 38 37.85 7.19 -10.75
CA PRO A 38 38.37 6.69 -12.01
C PRO A 38 38.26 7.75 -13.14
N ALA A 39 39.40 8.32 -13.54
CA ALA A 39 39.48 9.34 -14.60
C ALA A 39 38.83 8.93 -15.93
N LYS A 40 38.86 7.62 -16.25
CA LYS A 40 38.20 7.05 -17.45
C LYS A 40 36.72 7.39 -17.58
N ARG A 41 36.01 7.66 -16.46
CA ARG A 41 34.58 8.01 -16.48
C ARG A 41 34.29 9.44 -16.95
N MET A 42 35.26 10.34 -16.87
CA MET A 42 35.09 11.77 -17.19
C MET A 42 34.60 12.00 -18.62
N GLY A 43 35.12 11.23 -19.59
CA GLY A 43 34.71 11.33 -20.99
C GLY A 43 33.22 11.07 -21.19
N GLY A 44 32.68 10.07 -20.47
CA GLY A 44 31.25 9.74 -20.54
C GLY A 44 30.35 10.88 -20.08
N TYR A 45 30.70 11.55 -18.99
CA TYR A 45 29.91 12.68 -18.46
C TYR A 45 29.94 13.89 -19.41
N LYS A 46 31.11 14.17 -20.00
CA LYS A 46 31.27 15.25 -20.98
C LYS A 46 30.38 15.04 -22.22
N ILE A 47 30.32 13.82 -22.74
CA ILE A 47 29.46 13.46 -23.88
C ILE A 47 27.98 13.60 -23.51
N GLN A 48 27.58 13.12 -22.33
CA GLN A 48 26.19 13.21 -21.87
C GLN A 48 25.70 14.66 -21.75
N ASP A 49 26.53 15.54 -21.19
CA ASP A 49 26.17 16.94 -21.04
C ASP A 49 26.16 17.66 -22.39
N ALA A 50 27.13 17.40 -23.27
CA ALA A 50 27.13 17.95 -24.62
C ALA A 50 25.84 17.57 -25.39
N LYS A 51 25.44 16.29 -25.34
CA LYS A 51 24.20 15.80 -25.98
C LYS A 51 22.95 16.49 -25.46
N ALA A 52 22.91 16.82 -24.18
CA ALA A 52 21.77 17.47 -23.53
C ALA A 52 21.90 19.00 -23.47
N LYS A 53 22.89 19.61 -24.15
CA LYS A 53 23.19 21.05 -24.11
C LYS A 53 23.46 21.60 -22.69
N ARG A 54 24.04 20.72 -21.87
CA ARG A 54 24.59 20.79 -20.49
C ARG A 54 25.89 21.59 -20.37
N LYS A 55 26.09 22.50 -19.40
CA LYS A 55 27.45 22.99 -19.07
C LYS A 55 28.25 21.90 -18.34
N PHE A 56 29.45 21.61 -18.81
CA PHE A 56 30.41 20.73 -18.13
C PHE A 56 31.52 21.57 -17.49
N GLY A 57 31.89 21.27 -16.25
CA GLY A 57 32.89 22.01 -15.49
C GLY A 57 33.27 21.30 -14.19
N MET A 58 33.28 19.97 -14.19
CA MET A 58 33.65 19.15 -13.05
C MET A 58 35.15 18.81 -13.09
N THR A 59 35.81 18.83 -11.93
CA THR A 59 37.23 18.44 -11.80
C THR A 59 37.41 17.10 -11.07
N LEU A 60 38.51 16.39 -11.38
CA LEU A 60 38.85 15.15 -10.66
C LEU A 60 39.20 15.41 -9.19
N GLU A 61 39.87 16.52 -8.90
CA GLU A 61 40.19 16.95 -7.54
C GLU A 61 38.92 17.17 -6.71
N HIS A 62 37.90 17.79 -7.30
CA HIS A 62 36.59 17.95 -6.65
C HIS A 62 35.93 16.60 -6.38
N LEU A 63 35.95 15.66 -7.33
CA LEU A 63 35.40 14.31 -7.14
C LEU A 63 36.09 13.54 -6.00
N ASN A 64 37.42 13.63 -5.92
CA ASN A 64 38.19 13.00 -4.84
C ASN A 64 37.90 13.64 -3.48
N THR A 65 37.74 14.97 -3.46
CA THR A 65 37.29 15.70 -2.27
C THR A 65 35.90 15.24 -1.83
N LEU A 66 34.97 15.03 -2.76
CA LEU A 66 33.63 14.53 -2.46
C LEU A 66 33.65 13.08 -1.95
N LEU A 67 34.49 12.21 -2.52
CA LEU A 67 34.68 10.83 -2.04
C LEU A 67 35.10 10.80 -0.57
N GLN A 68 36.10 11.61 -0.20
CA GLN A 68 36.56 11.74 1.18
C GLN A 68 35.45 12.28 2.10
N LYS A 69 34.77 13.37 1.70
CA LYS A 69 33.64 13.94 2.45
C LYS A 69 32.50 12.95 2.67
N GLN A 70 32.23 12.10 1.68
CA GLN A 70 31.20 11.07 1.75
C GLN A 70 31.68 9.75 2.41
N LYS A 71 32.92 9.70 2.92
CA LYS A 71 33.51 8.49 3.53
C LYS A 71 33.48 7.29 2.59
N TYR A 72 33.62 7.53 1.29
CA TYR A 72 33.58 6.52 0.23
C TYR A 72 32.24 5.75 0.18
N LEU A 73 31.15 6.39 0.61
CA LEU A 73 29.80 5.85 0.54
C LEU A 73 28.98 6.50 -0.57
N CYS A 74 28.08 5.70 -1.15
CA CYS A 74 27.11 6.20 -2.11
C CYS A 74 26.20 7.24 -1.46
N GLY A 75 26.16 8.44 -2.03
CA GLY A 75 25.29 9.51 -1.57
C GLY A 75 23.80 9.26 -1.83
N LEU A 76 23.41 8.15 -2.48
CA LEU A 76 22.01 7.80 -2.73
C LEU A 76 21.50 6.70 -1.78
N CYS A 77 22.29 5.65 -1.56
CA CYS A 77 21.87 4.45 -0.82
C CYS A 77 22.85 4.01 0.27
N TYR A 78 23.94 4.76 0.51
CA TYR A 78 24.97 4.47 1.51
C TYR A 78 25.74 3.16 1.33
N CYS A 79 25.62 2.46 0.20
CA CYS A 79 26.49 1.32 -0.08
C CYS A 79 27.96 1.76 -0.21
N GLN A 80 28.87 0.86 0.17
CA GLN A 80 30.30 1.06 0.03
C GLN A 80 30.69 1.16 -1.45
N LEU A 81 31.51 2.17 -1.78
CA LEU A 81 31.98 2.40 -3.13
C LEU A 81 33.38 1.81 -3.34
N THR A 82 33.64 1.48 -4.59
CA THR A 82 34.93 1.04 -5.12
C THR A 82 35.21 1.80 -6.41
N THR A 83 36.42 1.67 -6.94
CA THR A 83 36.82 2.22 -8.24
C THR A 83 35.87 1.85 -9.38
N ASP A 84 35.31 0.64 -9.35
CA ASP A 84 34.42 0.14 -10.40
C ASP A 84 32.96 0.52 -10.19
N THR A 85 32.54 0.79 -8.95
CA THR A 85 31.14 1.06 -8.62
C THR A 85 30.83 2.54 -8.46
N ALA A 86 31.83 3.40 -8.27
CA ALA A 86 31.65 4.83 -8.11
C ALA A 86 31.21 5.54 -9.41
N SER A 87 30.34 6.53 -9.27
CA SER A 87 29.81 7.37 -10.33
C SER A 87 29.56 8.79 -9.82
N ALA A 88 29.68 9.79 -10.69
CA ALA A 88 29.23 11.15 -10.42
C ALA A 88 27.75 11.28 -10.81
N ASP A 89 26.89 11.67 -9.86
CA ASP A 89 25.48 11.94 -10.11
C ASP A 89 25.16 13.42 -9.85
N ARG A 90 24.26 13.98 -10.65
CA ARG A 90 23.91 15.40 -10.61
C ARG A 90 22.90 15.64 -9.49
N ILE A 91 23.16 16.61 -8.63
CA ILE A 91 22.20 17.02 -7.60
C ILE A 91 20.93 17.58 -8.26
N ASN A 92 21.11 18.50 -9.21
CA ASN A 92 20.06 19.03 -10.07
C ASN A 92 20.22 18.49 -11.50
N ASN A 93 19.21 17.77 -11.97
CA ASN A 93 19.18 17.14 -13.30
C ASN A 93 19.10 18.15 -14.46
N ASN A 94 18.65 19.37 -14.19
CA ASN A 94 18.56 20.45 -15.19
C ASN A 94 19.93 21.11 -15.45
N LEU A 95 20.88 20.95 -14.52
CA LEU A 95 22.24 21.45 -14.65
C LEU A 95 23.17 20.33 -15.14
N GLY A 96 24.32 20.69 -15.69
CA GLY A 96 25.33 19.71 -16.07
C GLY A 96 26.24 19.30 -14.91
N HIS A 97 27.27 18.51 -15.21
CA HIS A 97 28.31 18.16 -14.26
C HIS A 97 29.25 19.36 -14.08
N ILE A 98 28.92 20.18 -13.09
CA ILE A 98 29.74 21.32 -12.62
C ILE A 98 30.07 21.11 -11.15
N ASP A 99 31.24 21.57 -10.72
CA ASP A 99 31.61 21.53 -9.30
C ASP A 99 30.53 22.22 -8.46
N GLY A 100 30.09 21.55 -7.38
CA GLY A 100 28.96 21.99 -6.54
C GLY A 100 27.58 21.44 -6.94
N ASN A 101 27.39 20.88 -8.13
CA ASN A 101 26.13 20.22 -8.54
C ASN A 101 26.24 18.68 -8.53
N ILE A 102 27.17 18.11 -7.77
CA ILE A 102 27.54 16.69 -7.91
C ILE A 102 27.57 16.00 -6.56
N VAL A 103 27.08 14.77 -6.56
CA VAL A 103 27.16 13.84 -5.44
C VAL A 103 27.77 12.54 -5.96
N ILE A 104 28.67 11.93 -5.19
CA ILE A 104 29.18 10.61 -5.55
C ILE A 104 28.09 9.58 -5.27
N SER A 105 27.81 8.72 -6.23
CA SER A 105 26.81 7.66 -6.16
C SER A 105 27.40 6.34 -6.66
N CYS A 106 26.71 5.23 -6.41
CA CYS A 106 27.00 3.99 -7.09
C CYS A 106 26.36 4.01 -8.49
N VAL A 107 26.97 3.32 -9.45
CA VAL A 107 26.43 3.19 -10.82
C VAL A 107 24.97 2.74 -10.81
N LYS A 108 24.65 1.70 -10.01
CA LYS A 108 23.29 1.17 -9.88
C LYS A 108 22.29 2.24 -9.43
N GLY A 109 22.67 3.04 -8.44
CA GLY A 109 21.83 4.11 -7.90
C GLY A 109 21.63 5.25 -8.90
N ASN A 110 22.71 5.68 -9.57
CA ASN A 110 22.66 6.73 -10.59
C ASN A 110 21.73 6.34 -11.75
N THR A 111 21.91 5.12 -12.31
CA THR A 111 21.06 4.61 -13.39
C THR A 111 19.59 4.47 -12.96
N ALA A 112 19.33 4.03 -11.73
CA ALA A 112 17.98 3.87 -11.21
C ALA A 112 17.27 5.20 -10.90
N ARG A 113 18.03 6.26 -10.59
CA ARG A 113 17.48 7.57 -10.22
C ARG A 113 16.82 8.28 -11.40
N LYS A 114 17.37 8.17 -12.61
CA LYS A 114 16.86 8.86 -13.82
C LYS A 114 16.60 10.35 -13.52
N ASP A 115 15.37 10.81 -13.75
CA ASP A 115 14.96 12.20 -13.58
C ASP A 115 14.40 12.51 -12.18
N VAL A 116 14.37 11.54 -11.27
CA VAL A 116 13.86 11.73 -9.91
C VAL A 116 14.77 12.68 -9.13
N SER A 117 14.19 13.58 -8.34
CA SER A 117 14.95 14.48 -7.48
C SER A 117 15.82 13.69 -6.48
N LEU A 118 16.97 14.24 -6.11
CA LEU A 118 17.89 13.59 -5.16
C LEU A 118 17.20 13.24 -3.83
N LYS A 119 16.40 14.19 -3.31
CA LYS A 119 15.62 14.01 -2.07
C LYS A 119 14.59 12.90 -2.21
N GLY A 120 13.83 12.90 -3.31
CA GLY A 120 12.81 11.87 -3.57
C GLY A 120 13.41 10.48 -3.71
N PHE A 121 14.54 10.36 -4.42
CA PHE A 121 15.21 9.07 -4.60
C PHE A 121 15.82 8.53 -3.30
N ARG A 122 16.47 9.37 -2.50
CA ARG A 122 16.95 9.00 -1.16
C ARG A 122 15.82 8.51 -0.27
N TYR A 123 14.70 9.22 -0.28
CA TYR A 123 13.51 8.82 0.47
C TYR A 123 12.99 7.46 0.01
N LYS A 124 12.88 7.24 -1.31
CA LYS A 124 12.52 5.92 -1.87
C LYS A 124 13.45 4.81 -1.38
N LYS A 125 14.77 5.02 -1.41
CA LYS A 125 15.75 4.04 -0.92
C LYS A 125 15.64 3.77 0.58
N LEU A 126 15.31 4.79 1.37
CA LEU A 126 15.04 4.62 2.79
C LEU A 126 13.80 3.75 3.03
N LEU A 127 12.74 3.94 2.24
CA LEU A 127 11.54 3.09 2.32
C LEU A 127 11.80 1.67 1.87
N GLU A 128 12.57 1.46 0.79
CA GLU A 128 12.99 0.12 0.35
C GLU A 128 13.79 -0.61 1.45
N PHE A 129 14.68 0.10 2.15
CA PHE A 129 15.47 -0.46 3.25
C PHE A 129 14.61 -0.87 4.46
N ASN A 130 13.53 -0.14 4.73
CA ASN A 130 12.58 -0.43 5.81
C ASN A 130 11.36 -1.23 5.32
N SER A 131 11.41 -1.82 4.13
CA SER A 131 10.23 -2.40 3.49
C SER A 131 9.61 -3.56 4.30
N ASP A 132 10.43 -4.30 5.03
CA ASP A 132 10.05 -5.33 6.00
C ASP A 132 9.31 -4.79 7.23
N ARG A 133 9.52 -3.51 7.57
CA ARG A 133 8.98 -2.83 8.77
C ARG A 133 7.83 -1.89 8.46
N LEU A 134 7.58 -1.60 7.18
CA LEU A 134 6.53 -0.70 6.74
C LEU A 134 5.20 -1.45 6.59
N VAL A 135 4.12 -0.82 7.06
CA VAL A 135 2.76 -1.28 6.78
C VAL A 135 2.48 -1.01 5.30
N TYR A 136 2.42 -2.07 4.50
CA TYR A 136 2.11 -1.95 3.08
C TYR A 136 0.67 -1.49 2.87
N SER A 137 0.49 -0.41 2.09
CA SER A 137 -0.79 -0.13 1.43
C SER A 137 -1.12 -1.27 0.46
N ILE A 138 -2.39 -1.65 0.37
CA ILE A 138 -2.87 -2.64 -0.60
C ILE A 138 -2.53 -2.14 -2.01
N ASP A 139 -1.64 -2.85 -2.71
CA ASP A 139 -1.16 -2.52 -4.05
C ASP A 139 -1.86 -3.37 -5.13
N LYS A 140 -1.42 -3.23 -6.39
CA LYS A 140 -1.99 -3.95 -7.54
C LYS A 140 -1.87 -5.48 -7.39
N GLU A 141 -0.86 -5.97 -6.67
CA GLU A 141 -0.67 -7.40 -6.37
C GLU A 141 -1.72 -7.91 -5.39
N LYS A 142 -2.21 -7.06 -4.49
CA LYS A 142 -3.22 -7.37 -3.46
C LYS A 142 -4.65 -6.93 -3.85
N LYS A 143 -4.90 -6.64 -5.14
CA LYS A 143 -6.22 -6.21 -5.66
C LYS A 143 -7.34 -7.23 -5.40
N ASP A 144 -7.00 -8.52 -5.34
CA ASP A 144 -7.97 -9.58 -5.13
C ASP A 144 -8.65 -9.46 -3.75
N ILE A 145 -7.87 -9.28 -2.67
CA ILE A 145 -8.42 -9.06 -1.33
C ILE A 145 -9.19 -7.76 -1.23
N TYR A 146 -8.73 -6.69 -1.89
CA TYR A 146 -9.52 -5.46 -1.96
C TYR A 146 -10.90 -5.71 -2.60
N SER A 147 -10.94 -6.50 -3.68
CA SER A 147 -12.19 -6.90 -4.32
C SER A 147 -13.05 -7.75 -3.39
N LYS A 148 -12.47 -8.70 -2.65
CA LYS A 148 -13.18 -9.56 -1.67
C LYS A 148 -13.72 -8.76 -0.47
N MET A 149 -12.94 -7.83 0.07
CA MET A 149 -13.37 -6.91 1.13
C MET A 149 -14.47 -5.97 0.63
N LYS A 150 -14.32 -5.44 -0.59
CA LYS A 150 -15.31 -4.54 -1.20
C LYS A 150 -16.61 -5.25 -1.57
N ALA A 151 -16.56 -6.52 -1.98
CA ALA A 151 -17.74 -7.31 -2.28
C ALA A 151 -18.64 -7.47 -1.04
N ASN A 152 -18.04 -7.61 0.15
CA ASN A 152 -18.74 -8.01 1.37
C ASN A 152 -18.98 -6.86 2.38
N ILE A 153 -18.47 -5.65 2.14
CA ILE A 153 -18.67 -4.48 3.02
C ILE A 153 -19.73 -3.52 2.45
N ALA A 154 -20.77 -3.25 3.23
CA ALA A 154 -21.72 -2.17 3.00
C ALA A 154 -21.04 -0.78 2.93
N GLY A 155 -21.28 -0.02 1.86
CA GLY A 155 -20.69 1.32 1.66
C GLY A 155 -19.34 1.32 0.92
N GLY A 156 -18.78 0.14 0.64
CA GLY A 156 -17.46 -0.02 0.04
C GLY A 156 -16.33 0.54 0.92
N PRO A 157 -15.07 0.21 0.60
CA PRO A 157 -13.95 1.01 1.08
C PRO A 157 -14.06 2.39 0.44
N LEU A 158 -14.05 3.46 1.24
CA LEU A 158 -14.03 4.82 0.73
C LEU A 158 -12.83 4.99 -0.20
N LEU A 159 -13.10 5.13 -1.50
CA LEU A 159 -12.15 5.58 -2.52
C LEU A 159 -11.88 7.08 -2.33
N SER A 160 -11.10 7.41 -1.30
CA SER A 160 -10.09 8.45 -1.44
C SER A 160 -8.75 7.73 -1.39
N SER A 161 -7.81 8.16 -2.21
CA SER A 161 -6.54 7.51 -2.55
C SER A 161 -5.62 7.11 -1.37
N ILE A 162 -6.04 7.26 -0.11
CA ILE A 162 -5.25 7.04 1.12
C ILE A 162 -6.06 6.39 2.27
N ALA A 163 -7.38 6.22 2.21
CA ALA A 163 -8.16 5.93 3.43
C ALA A 163 -9.14 4.76 3.31
N THR A 164 -8.67 3.52 3.46
CA THR A 164 -9.51 2.49 4.10
C THR A 164 -8.69 1.40 4.78
N LEU A 165 -8.15 1.71 5.96
CA LEU A 165 -7.80 0.72 6.99
C LEU A 165 -8.11 1.23 8.42
N SER A 166 -8.79 2.39 8.54
CA SER A 166 -8.83 3.16 9.79
C SER A 166 -10.08 2.99 10.66
N VAL A 167 -11.07 2.17 10.29
CA VAL A 167 -12.25 1.96 11.17
C VAL A 167 -11.98 0.92 12.28
N MET A 168 -10.96 0.06 12.14
CA MET A 168 -10.75 -1.06 13.08
C MET A 168 -9.77 -0.79 14.24
N LYS A 169 -9.28 0.43 14.46
CA LYS A 169 -8.22 0.66 15.47
C LYS A 169 -8.71 0.85 16.92
N ARG A 170 -10.02 0.89 17.19
CA ARG A 170 -10.53 1.09 18.57
C ARG A 170 -11.11 -0.16 19.25
N ARG A 171 -11.15 -1.31 18.57
CA ARG A 171 -11.49 -2.60 19.20
C ARG A 171 -10.49 -3.73 18.94
N PHE A 172 -9.58 -3.61 17.97
CA PHE A 172 -8.65 -4.67 17.62
C PHE A 172 -7.21 -4.26 17.96
N ALA A 173 -6.67 -4.85 19.01
CA ALA A 173 -5.33 -4.59 19.53
C ALA A 173 -4.18 -5.11 18.63
N VAL A 174 -4.49 -5.82 17.54
CA VAL A 174 -3.51 -6.39 16.62
C VAL A 174 -4.06 -6.22 15.20
N MET A 175 -3.27 -5.63 14.30
CA MET A 175 -3.59 -5.53 12.87
C MET A 175 -2.73 -6.55 12.11
N PRO A 176 -3.26 -7.28 11.12
CA PRO A 176 -2.43 -8.13 10.28
C PRO A 176 -1.51 -7.26 9.41
N CYS A 177 -0.24 -7.19 9.81
CA CYS A 177 0.83 -6.51 9.09
C CYS A 177 1.72 -7.57 8.41
N GLY A 178 2.06 -7.40 7.13
CA GLY A 178 3.01 -8.29 6.45
C GLY A 178 2.74 -8.52 4.95
N ARG A 179 3.55 -9.40 4.35
CA ARG A 179 3.32 -9.91 3.00
C ARG A 179 2.11 -10.85 3.02
N LEU A 180 1.21 -10.66 2.07
CA LEU A 180 0.01 -11.46 1.98
C LEU A 180 0.39 -12.90 1.58
N THR A 181 -0.18 -13.87 2.27
CA THR A 181 -0.14 -15.28 1.92
C THR A 181 -1.56 -15.84 2.01
N THR A 182 -1.88 -16.79 1.13
CA THR A 182 -3.17 -17.49 1.10
C THR A 182 -2.91 -18.93 1.50
N VAL A 183 -3.75 -19.47 2.37
CA VAL A 183 -3.71 -20.86 2.82
C VAL A 183 -5.08 -21.46 2.56
N GLU A 184 -5.11 -22.67 2.00
CA GLU A 184 -6.34 -23.46 1.85
C GLU A 184 -6.93 -23.77 3.23
N ALA A 185 -8.26 -23.86 3.31
CA ALA A 185 -8.93 -24.27 4.54
C ALA A 185 -8.57 -25.74 4.87
N TYR A 186 -8.47 -26.04 6.17
CA TYR A 186 -8.20 -27.37 6.70
C TYR A 186 -9.14 -27.67 7.87
N ASP A 187 -9.34 -28.94 8.20
CA ASP A 187 -10.41 -29.40 9.10
C ASP A 187 -10.37 -28.73 10.48
N ASP A 188 -9.19 -28.46 11.02
CA ASP A 188 -8.99 -27.87 12.36
C ASP A 188 -8.89 -26.33 12.38
N ILE A 189 -9.12 -25.65 11.24
CA ILE A 189 -8.88 -24.20 11.12
C ILE A 189 -9.72 -23.38 12.11
N ILE A 190 -10.94 -23.81 12.41
CA ILE A 190 -11.84 -23.12 13.34
C ILE A 190 -11.32 -23.24 14.78
N ASP A 191 -10.85 -24.42 15.16
CA ASP A 191 -10.31 -24.64 16.50
C ASP A 191 -8.97 -23.93 16.68
N ASP A 192 -8.15 -23.86 15.63
CA ASP A 192 -6.91 -23.09 15.62
C ASP A 192 -7.16 -21.57 15.65
N ILE A 193 -8.25 -21.07 15.05
CA ILE A 193 -8.70 -19.66 15.19
C ILE A 193 -9.14 -19.39 16.64
N LYS A 194 -9.94 -20.28 17.23
CA LYS A 194 -10.39 -20.16 18.63
C LYS A 194 -9.21 -20.20 19.61
N ALA A 195 -8.20 -21.01 19.31
CA ALA A 195 -6.98 -21.17 20.10
C ALA A 195 -5.89 -20.13 19.80
N ASP A 196 -6.19 -19.05 19.06
CA ASP A 196 -5.25 -17.96 18.74
C ASP A 196 -4.02 -18.38 17.91
N LYS A 197 -4.02 -19.56 17.28
CA LYS A 197 -2.93 -20.04 16.43
C LYS A 197 -2.98 -19.45 15.02
N VAL A 198 -4.19 -19.14 14.53
CA VAL A 198 -4.42 -18.54 13.22
C VAL A 198 -4.88 -17.11 13.37
N PHE A 199 -4.20 -16.20 12.67
CA PHE A 199 -4.53 -14.78 12.67
C PHE A 199 -4.57 -14.23 11.24
N GLY A 200 -5.72 -13.68 10.85
CA GLY A 200 -5.95 -13.17 9.51
C GLY A 200 -7.43 -13.05 9.15
N PHE A 201 -7.75 -13.33 7.89
CA PHE A 201 -9.11 -13.33 7.37
C PHE A 201 -9.50 -14.73 6.90
N LEU A 202 -10.73 -15.13 7.16
CA LEU A 202 -11.32 -16.39 6.70
C LEU A 202 -12.48 -16.08 5.76
N GLU A 203 -12.46 -16.65 4.56
CA GLU A 203 -13.63 -16.66 3.68
C GLU A 203 -14.50 -17.85 4.07
N CYS A 204 -15.72 -17.59 4.54
CA CYS A 204 -16.62 -18.61 5.05
C CYS A 204 -18.09 -18.28 4.78
N ASP A 205 -18.92 -19.31 4.83
CA ASP A 205 -20.37 -19.16 4.83
C ASP A 205 -20.87 -18.99 6.27
N ILE A 206 -21.81 -18.06 6.45
CA ILE A 206 -22.38 -17.73 7.76
C ILE A 206 -23.89 -17.88 7.73
N HIS A 207 -24.44 -18.50 8.78
CA HIS A 207 -25.87 -18.73 8.91
C HIS A 207 -26.34 -18.34 10.32
N THR A 208 -27.49 -17.68 10.39
CA THR A 208 -28.18 -17.41 11.66
C THR A 208 -28.85 -18.70 12.11
N PRO A 209 -28.57 -19.20 13.33
CA PRO A 209 -29.23 -20.38 13.87
C PRO A 209 -30.76 -20.21 13.91
N GLU A 210 -31.50 -21.28 13.60
CA GLU A 210 -32.97 -21.23 13.45
C GLU A 210 -33.66 -20.66 14.70
N HIS A 211 -33.22 -21.10 15.88
CA HIS A 211 -33.76 -20.68 17.16
C HIS A 211 -33.53 -19.19 17.49
N LEU A 212 -32.62 -18.50 16.79
CA LEU A 212 -32.32 -17.08 16.98
C LEU A 212 -32.99 -16.17 15.94
N LYS A 213 -33.61 -16.73 14.89
CA LYS A 213 -34.25 -15.91 13.85
C LYS A 213 -35.39 -15.07 14.39
N GLY A 214 -36.16 -15.59 15.36
CA GLY A 214 -37.21 -14.82 16.04
C GLY A 214 -36.67 -13.58 16.75
N TYR A 215 -35.52 -13.71 17.42
CA TYR A 215 -34.85 -12.59 18.09
C TYR A 215 -34.37 -11.51 17.10
N PHE A 216 -33.86 -11.91 15.94
CA PHE A 216 -33.39 -10.99 14.89
C PHE A 216 -34.45 -10.65 13.84
N SER A 217 -35.74 -10.88 14.13
CA SER A 217 -36.83 -10.67 13.17
C SER A 217 -37.00 -9.21 12.76
N GLU A 218 -36.72 -8.27 13.67
CA GLU A 218 -36.75 -6.83 13.40
C GLU A 218 -35.56 -6.40 12.53
N MET A 219 -34.37 -6.95 12.77
CA MET A 219 -33.16 -6.62 12.03
C MET A 219 -32.26 -7.84 11.94
N THR A 220 -32.16 -8.39 10.74
CA THR A 220 -31.32 -9.56 10.46
C THR A 220 -29.84 -9.24 10.72
N PRO A 221 -29.04 -10.17 11.27
CA PRO A 221 -27.70 -9.87 11.76
C PRO A 221 -26.64 -9.78 10.65
N ILE A 222 -26.92 -10.30 9.45
CA ILE A 222 -25.97 -10.32 8.33
C ILE A 222 -26.40 -9.29 7.30
N PHE A 223 -25.47 -8.43 6.92
CA PHE A 223 -25.65 -7.47 5.83
C PHE A 223 -24.76 -7.85 4.66
N LYS A 224 -25.32 -7.95 3.47
CA LYS A 224 -24.57 -8.32 2.25
C LYS A 224 -25.00 -7.51 1.05
N ASN A 225 -24.07 -7.24 0.14
CA ASN A 225 -24.39 -6.66 -1.15
C ASN A 225 -24.76 -7.79 -2.11
N VAL A 226 -25.95 -7.71 -2.71
CA VAL A 226 -26.37 -8.66 -3.74
C VAL A 226 -26.92 -7.92 -4.93
N LEU A 227 -26.76 -8.51 -6.12
CA LEU A 227 -27.44 -8.03 -7.32
C LEU A 227 -28.92 -8.35 -7.18
N ILE A 228 -29.74 -7.31 -7.05
CA ILE A 228 -31.20 -7.45 -7.05
C ILE A 228 -31.69 -7.18 -8.47
N ASP A 229 -32.07 -8.25 -9.16
CA ASP A 229 -32.75 -8.16 -10.45
C ASP A 229 -34.21 -7.78 -10.25
N CYS A 230 -34.51 -6.49 -10.41
CA CYS A 230 -35.86 -5.95 -10.29
C CYS A 230 -36.76 -6.31 -11.49
N THR A 231 -36.26 -7.06 -12.47
CA THR A 231 -37.02 -7.62 -13.60
C THR A 231 -37.42 -9.08 -13.39
N ASN A 232 -37.03 -9.68 -12.26
CA ASN A 232 -37.38 -11.04 -11.91
C ASN A 232 -38.38 -11.04 -10.73
N GLU A 233 -39.60 -11.51 -11.00
CA GLU A 233 -40.69 -11.59 -10.00
C GLU A 233 -40.30 -12.39 -8.76
N SER A 234 -39.55 -13.49 -8.92
CA SER A 234 -39.14 -14.35 -7.80
C SER A 234 -38.20 -13.67 -6.80
N VAL A 235 -37.54 -12.58 -7.21
CA VAL A 235 -36.53 -11.87 -6.40
C VAL A 235 -37.16 -10.73 -5.59
N ILE A 236 -38.05 -9.95 -6.19
CA ILE A 236 -38.66 -8.76 -5.55
C ILE A 236 -40.11 -8.97 -5.10
N GLY A 237 -40.70 -10.11 -5.46
CA GLY A 237 -42.09 -10.44 -5.19
C GLY A 237 -43.05 -9.75 -6.18
N LYS A 238 -44.21 -10.39 -6.39
CA LYS A 238 -45.25 -9.98 -7.35
C LYS A 238 -45.63 -8.51 -7.25
N HIS A 239 -45.93 -8.03 -6.04
CA HIS A 239 -46.36 -6.65 -5.83
C HIS A 239 -45.32 -5.61 -6.30
N MET A 240 -44.05 -5.82 -5.95
CA MET A 240 -42.98 -4.88 -6.35
C MET A 240 -42.64 -5.02 -7.83
N PHE A 241 -42.78 -6.23 -8.39
CA PHE A 241 -42.62 -6.48 -9.82
C PHE A 241 -43.67 -5.73 -10.65
N ASP A 242 -44.95 -5.89 -10.31
CA ASP A 242 -46.06 -5.20 -10.97
C ASP A 242 -45.90 -3.67 -10.87
N TYR A 243 -45.53 -3.18 -9.68
CA TYR A 243 -45.21 -1.77 -9.46
C TYR A 243 -44.06 -1.30 -10.36
N ASN A 244 -42.96 -2.06 -10.44
CA ASN A 244 -41.84 -1.71 -11.32
C ASN A 244 -42.28 -1.67 -12.79
N GLN A 245 -43.06 -2.65 -13.25
CA GLN A 245 -43.54 -2.74 -14.63
C GLN A 245 -44.43 -1.55 -15.02
N SER A 246 -45.27 -1.05 -14.11
CA SER A 246 -46.14 0.11 -14.31
C SER A 246 -45.38 1.42 -14.58
N ARG A 247 -44.11 1.51 -14.18
CA ARG A 247 -43.28 2.74 -14.31
C ARG A 247 -42.73 2.98 -15.73
N THR A 248 -43.07 2.13 -16.70
CA THR A 248 -42.68 2.23 -18.13
C THR A 248 -41.21 2.61 -18.34
N SER A 249 -40.90 3.86 -18.71
CA SER A 249 -39.54 4.36 -18.97
C SER A 249 -38.70 4.57 -17.70
N ASN A 250 -39.33 4.68 -16.53
CA ASN A 250 -38.69 4.88 -15.22
C ASN A 250 -38.60 3.58 -14.39
N ARG A 251 -38.48 2.44 -15.07
CA ARG A 251 -38.26 1.13 -14.45
C ARG A 251 -36.92 1.09 -13.72
N SER A 252 -36.95 0.51 -12.52
CA SER A 252 -35.75 0.17 -11.76
C SER A 252 -35.00 -0.94 -12.49
N LYS A 253 -33.72 -0.69 -12.77
CA LYS A 253 -32.82 -1.66 -13.39
C LYS A 253 -32.18 -2.56 -12.34
N PRO A 254 -31.68 -3.75 -12.72
CA PRO A 254 -30.86 -4.58 -11.86
C PRO A 254 -29.70 -3.77 -11.27
N ALA A 255 -29.54 -3.84 -9.94
CA ALA A 255 -28.51 -3.09 -9.24
C ALA A 255 -28.04 -3.85 -8.00
N CYS A 256 -26.76 -3.68 -7.64
CA CYS A 256 -26.26 -4.17 -6.37
C CYS A 256 -26.84 -3.33 -5.23
N LYS A 257 -27.50 -3.99 -4.28
CA LYS A 257 -28.10 -3.36 -3.11
C LYS A 257 -27.61 -4.06 -1.85
N LEU A 258 -27.47 -3.27 -0.79
CA LEU A 258 -27.25 -3.80 0.54
C LEU A 258 -28.56 -4.36 1.07
N ILE A 259 -28.56 -5.60 1.50
CA ILE A 259 -29.70 -6.24 2.15
C ILE A 259 -29.33 -6.81 3.51
N GLY A 260 -30.32 -6.87 4.39
CA GLY A 260 -30.29 -7.75 5.54
C GLY A 260 -30.59 -9.20 5.12
N SER A 261 -29.93 -10.18 5.74
CA SER A 261 -30.11 -11.60 5.48
C SER A 261 -29.85 -12.43 6.73
N TYR A 262 -30.40 -13.65 6.76
CA TYR A 262 -30.06 -14.66 7.76
C TYR A 262 -28.89 -15.56 7.34
N PHE A 263 -28.38 -15.38 6.12
CA PHE A 263 -27.24 -16.13 5.61
C PHE A 263 -26.33 -15.25 4.75
N GLY A 264 -25.06 -15.58 4.70
CA GLY A 264 -24.06 -14.96 3.83
C GLY A 264 -23.13 -16.03 3.28
N GLU A 265 -22.86 -15.99 1.99
CA GLU A 265 -21.97 -16.94 1.32
C GLU A 265 -20.65 -16.24 0.99
N LYS A 266 -19.52 -16.94 1.16
CA LYS A 266 -18.16 -16.46 0.87
C LYS A 266 -17.87 -15.09 1.52
N ILE A 267 -18.30 -14.94 2.77
CA ILE A 267 -18.06 -13.72 3.55
C ILE A 267 -16.64 -13.77 4.09
N LEU A 268 -15.87 -12.74 3.80
CA LEU A 268 -14.51 -12.58 4.32
C LEU A 268 -14.59 -11.96 5.71
N ILE A 269 -14.33 -12.76 6.75
CA ILE A 269 -14.45 -12.37 8.15
C ILE A 269 -13.07 -12.33 8.80
N TYR A 270 -12.87 -11.32 9.65
CA TYR A 270 -11.67 -11.23 10.46
C TYR A 270 -11.69 -12.29 11.56
N THR A 271 -10.66 -13.14 11.62
CA THR A 271 -10.64 -14.35 12.46
C THR A 271 -10.92 -14.10 13.96
N PRO A 272 -10.47 -13.00 14.60
CA PRO A 272 -10.89 -12.67 15.97
C PRO A 272 -12.39 -12.38 16.18
N LEU A 273 -13.16 -12.13 15.11
CA LEU A 273 -14.63 -11.99 15.19
C LEU A 273 -15.38 -13.33 15.15
N LEU A 274 -14.68 -14.43 14.90
CA LEU A 274 -15.25 -15.79 14.83
C LEU A 274 -15.19 -16.52 16.19
N LYS A 275 -14.79 -15.81 17.25
CA LYS A 275 -14.70 -16.35 18.61
C LYS A 275 -15.97 -16.10 19.42
#